data_AF-A0A246I5I4-F1
#
_entry.id   AF-A0A246I5I4-F1
#
_cell.length_a   1.000
_cell.length_b   1.000
_cell.length_c   1.000
_cell.angle_alpha   90.00
_cell.angle_beta   90.00
_cell.angle_gamma   90.00
#
_symmetry.space_group_name_H-M   'P 1'
#
loop_
_entity.id
_entity.type
_entity.pdbx_description
1 polymer ?
#
loop_
_entity_poly.entity_id
_entity_poly.type
_entity_poly.pdbx_seq_one_letter_code
_entity_poly.pdbx_strand_id
1 'polypeptide(L)' 'MDVTIYPSHAKCLRRAGLARAQLFAQVIEGKRYTTRQVAEILDVSRSTAYDRIKRGPYPLTWANLMKARLP' A
#
# COMPACT_ATOMS: atom_id res chain seq x y z
N MET A 1 -6.36 8.58 -24.91
CA MET A 1 -7.75 8.70 -24.42
C MET A 1 -7.69 9.31 -23.03
N ASP A 2 -8.12 10.55 -22.88
CA ASP A 2 -8.07 11.25 -21.60
C ASP A 2 -9.25 10.83 -20.72
N VAL A 3 -8.96 10.04 -19.68
CA VAL A 3 -9.95 9.38 -18.82
C VAL A 3 -10.66 10.35 -17.87
N THR A 4 -10.20 11.60 -17.83
CA THR A 4 -10.81 12.70 -17.08
C THR A 4 -12.15 13.16 -17.68
N ILE A 5 -12.42 12.82 -18.95
CA ILE A 5 -13.61 13.26 -19.69
C ILE A 5 -14.88 12.48 -19.29
N TYR A 6 -14.75 11.28 -18.68
CA TYR A 6 -15.89 10.44 -18.28
C TYR A 6 -15.84 10.04 -16.79
N PRO A 7 -16.65 10.68 -15.92
CA PRO A 7 -16.65 10.43 -14.47
C PRO A 7 -17.02 9.00 -14.07
N SER A 8 -17.84 8.31 -14.89
CA SER A 8 -18.24 6.92 -14.68
C SER A 8 -17.06 5.95 -14.85
N HIS A 9 -16.21 6.16 -15.86
CA HIS A 9 -14.99 5.39 -16.07
C HIS A 9 -13.98 5.60 -14.95
N ALA A 10 -13.81 6.84 -14.48
CA ALA A 10 -12.94 7.11 -13.33
C ALA A 10 -13.39 6.32 -12.07
N LYS A 11 -14.71 6.19 -11.82
CA LYS A 11 -15.24 5.38 -10.71
C LYS A 11 -14.98 3.88 -10.89
N CYS A 12 -15.21 3.33 -12.09
CA CYS A 12 -14.93 1.92 -12.39
C CYS A 12 -13.45 1.58 -12.25
N LEU A 13 -12.56 2.42 -12.80
CA LEU A 13 -11.11 2.24 -12.70
C LEU A 13 -10.63 2.32 -11.25
N ARG A 14 -11.18 3.23 -10.44
CA ARG A 14 -10.89 3.30 -9.00
C ARG A 14 -11.27 2.00 -8.29
N ARG A 15 -12.46 1.44 -8.56
CA ARG A 15 -12.91 0.17 -7.98
C ARG A 15 -11.98 -0.99 -8.38
N ALA A 16 -11.63 -1.09 -9.66
CA ALA A 16 -10.70 -2.10 -10.16
C ALA A 16 -9.30 -1.98 -9.51
N GLY A 17 -8.81 -0.75 -9.32
CA GLY A 17 -7.55 -0.49 -8.63
C GLY A 17 -7.55 -0.93 -7.16
N LEU A 18 -8.65 -0.68 -6.44
CA LEU A 18 -8.81 -1.12 -5.06
C LEU A 18 -8.86 -2.64 -4.94
N ALA A 19 -9.64 -3.31 -5.80
CA ALA A 19 -9.73 -4.77 -5.83
C ALA A 19 -8.35 -5.40 -6.11
N ARG A 20 -7.61 -4.86 -7.07
CA ARG A 20 -6.25 -5.32 -7.37
C ARG A 20 -5.29 -5.11 -6.21
N ALA A 21 -5.38 -3.98 -5.50
CA ALA A 21 -4.54 -3.71 -4.33
C ALA A 21 -4.79 -4.69 -3.19
N GLN A 22 -6.02 -5.16 -3.00
CA GLN A 22 -6.36 -6.16 -1.97
C GLN A 22 -5.71 -7.53 -2.24
N LEU A 23 -5.51 -7.91 -3.52
CA LEU A 23 -4.82 -9.16 -3.87
C LEU A 23 -3.36 -9.18 -3.40
N PHE A 24 -2.71 -8.01 -3.34
CA PHE A 24 -1.32 -7.86 -2.90
C PHE A 24 -1.20 -7.33 -1.46
N ALA A 25 -2.28 -7.43 -0.67
CA ALA A 25 -2.27 -7.02 0.73
C ALA A 25 -1.32 -7.90 1.55
N GLN A 26 -0.56 -7.25 2.42
CA GLN A 26 0.48 -7.84 3.27
C GLN A 26 -0.06 -8.10 4.66
N VAL A 27 0.38 -9.18 5.30
CA VAL A 27 0.01 -9.50 6.68
C VAL A 27 1.00 -8.82 7.61
N ILE A 28 0.50 -7.90 8.45
CA ILE A 28 1.27 -7.23 9.49
C ILE A 28 0.53 -7.51 10.80
N GLU A 29 1.22 -8.19 11.73
CA GLU A 29 0.65 -8.54 13.04
C GLU A 29 -0.73 -9.22 12.96
N GLY A 30 -0.89 -10.14 12.00
CA GLY A 30 -2.13 -10.91 11.81
C GLY A 30 -3.26 -10.19 11.08
N LYS A 31 -3.08 -8.92 10.69
CA LYS A 31 -4.06 -8.14 9.91
C LYS A 31 -3.55 -7.86 8.50
N ARG A 32 -4.46 -7.84 7.52
CA ARG A 32 -4.11 -7.57 6.11
C ARG A 32 -4.16 -6.07 5.83
N TYR A 33 -3.06 -5.53 5.33
CA TYR A 33 -2.94 -4.14 4.92
C TYR A 33 -2.44 -4.03 3.49
N THR A 34 -3.05 -3.13 2.72
CA THR A 34 -2.52 -2.74 1.42
C THR A 34 -1.31 -1.82 1.60
N THR A 35 -0.40 -1.79 0.63
CA THR A 35 0.76 -0.87 0.64
C THR A 35 0.34 0.59 0.81
N ARG A 36 -0.84 0.97 0.29
CA ARG A 36 -1.41 2.30 0.48
C ARG A 36 -1.76 2.57 1.94
N GLN A 37 -2.46 1.64 2.59
CA GLN A 37 -2.81 1.77 4.02
C GLN A 37 -1.56 1.82 4.89
N VAL A 38 -0.54 1.00 4.57
CA VAL A 38 0.74 1.04 5.30
C VAL A 38 1.43 2.40 5.13
N ALA A 39 1.41 2.96 3.93
CA ALA A 39 1.94 4.29 3.66
C ALA A 39 1.20 5.39 4.43
N GLU A 40 -0.14 5.32 4.49
CA GLU A 40 -0.98 6.24 5.26
C GLU A 40 -0.74 6.13 6.77
N ILE A 41 -0.53 4.93 7.32
CA ILE A 41 -0.26 4.71 8.75
C ILE A 41 1.15 5.18 9.14
N LEU A 42 2.13 4.96 8.28
CA LEU A 42 3.53 5.33 8.52
C LEU A 42 3.86 6.77 8.13
N ASP A 43 2.90 7.50 7.55
CA ASP A 43 3.06 8.84 6.96
C ASP A 43 4.26 8.95 6.02
N VAL A 44 4.37 8.00 5.08
CA VAL A 44 5.44 7.96 4.08
C VAL A 44 4.89 7.77 2.67
N SER A 45 5.73 7.99 1.68
CA SER A 45 5.37 7.71 0.29
C SER A 45 5.08 6.21 0.07
N ARG A 46 4.22 5.91 -0.92
CA ARG A 46 3.88 4.52 -1.29
C ARG A 46 5.09 3.70 -1.72
N SER A 47 6.07 4.30 -2.40
CA SER A 47 7.31 3.62 -2.78
C SER A 47 8.16 3.29 -1.56
N THR A 48 8.29 4.22 -0.62
CA THR A 48 9.02 3.98 0.64
C THR A 48 8.34 2.87 1.46
N ALA A 49 7.01 2.89 1.58
CA ALA A 49 6.28 1.82 2.25
C ALA A 49 6.48 0.46 1.57
N TYR A 50 6.46 0.42 0.24
CA TYR A 50 6.72 -0.80 -0.54
C TYR A 50 8.13 -1.34 -0.29
N ASP A 51 9.15 -0.49 -0.31
CA ASP A 51 10.53 -0.89 -0.06
C ASP A 51 10.73 -1.40 1.36
N ARG A 52 10.10 -0.76 2.36
CA ARG A 52 10.13 -1.22 3.76
C ARG A 52 9.48 -2.57 3.94
N ILE A 53 8.33 -2.80 3.31
CA ILE A 53 7.64 -4.10 3.33
C ILE A 53 8.52 -5.16 2.67
N LYS A 54 9.15 -4.84 1.53
CA LYS A 54 9.93 -5.78 0.75
C LYS A 54 11.27 -6.14 1.39
N ARG A 55 11.94 -5.18 2.04
CA ARG A 55 13.26 -5.34 2.67
C ARG A 55 13.18 -5.63 4.17
N GLY A 56 12.00 -5.48 4.77
CA GLY A 56 11.79 -5.65 6.20
C GLY A 56 12.00 -7.10 6.65
N PRO A 57 12.39 -7.31 7.92
CA PRO A 57 12.46 -8.64 8.50
C PRO A 57 11.06 -9.26 8.59
N TYR A 58 10.96 -10.55 8.27
CA TYR A 58 9.74 -11.35 8.44
C TYR A 58 9.77 -12.07 9.80
N PRO A 59 8.65 -12.11 10.55
CA PRO A 59 7.33 -11.57 10.22
C PRO A 59 7.27 -10.03 10.28
N LEU A 60 6.44 -9.44 9.42
CA LEU A 60 6.24 -7.99 9.38
C LEU A 60 5.53 -7.51 10.67
N THR A 61 6.17 -6.58 11.37
CA THR A 61 5.64 -5.89 12.54
C THR A 61 5.71 -4.38 12.34
N TRP A 62 4.84 -3.64 13.01
CA TRP A 62 4.86 -2.17 12.94
C TRP A 62 6.17 -1.61 13.49
N ALA A 63 6.71 -2.21 14.54
CA ALA A 63 8.00 -1.84 15.12
C ALA A 63 9.14 -1.95 14.09
N ASN A 64 9.18 -3.02 13.29
CA ASN A 64 10.20 -3.22 12.27
C ASN A 64 10.02 -2.26 11.08
N LEU A 65 8.77 -2.00 10.68
CA LEU A 65 8.45 -1.05 9.61
C LEU A 65 8.72 0.41 10.00
N MET A 66 8.57 0.77 11.27
CA MET A 66 8.92 2.09 11.80
C MET A 66 10.43 2.28 11.98
N LYS A 67 11.15 1.22 12.40
CA LYS A 67 12.61 1.23 12.55
C LYS A 67 13.35 1.37 11.23
N ALA A 68 12.73 1.02 10.10
CA ALA A 68 13.26 1.23 8.76
C ALA A 68 13.29 2.72 8.37
N ARG A 69 13.84 3.58 9.23
CA ARG A 69 14.59 4.75 8.80
C ARG A 69 15.90 4.22 8.24
N LEU A 70 16.03 4.16 6.92
CA LEU A 70 17.28 4.38 6.17
C LEU A 70 17.07 4.13 4.66
N PRO A 71 17.64 4.96 3.77
CA PRO A 71 18.23 6.28 4.00
C PRO A 71 17.17 7.38 4.11
#